data_AF-A0A7U9R888-F1
#
_entry.id   AF-A0A7U9R888-F1
#
_cell.length_a   1.000
_cell.length_b   1.000
_cell.length_c   1.000
_cell.angle_alpha   90.00
_cell.angle_beta   90.00
_cell.angle_gamma   90.00
#
_symmetry.space_group_name_H-M   'P 1'
#
loop_
_entity.id
_entity.type
_entity.pdbx_description
1 polymer ?
#
loop_
_entity_poly.entity_id
_entity_poly.type
_entity_poly.pdbx_seq_one_letter_code
_entity_poly.pdbx_strand_id
1 'polypeptide(L)'
;MTGALSGCGAGGSLSGSKEEGNTTVELEAPTDESASEYDSGEAAERGSYEEAEGEGGIARPGMEEESYAQSCYRTDVLIENTEEYSKWDEKGYSSVLNQPLSTFAADVDTASYSNLRRMITDGYLLDEIPEGAARVEEMINYFTYDYKEPKGSEPFGVTTVISQCPWNEEAQLLTIGLKTQEIDYGDAPAANLVFLLDVSGSMADSDKLPLLQEAFGLLAENLTDKDNGNYAYIDSFREAKKVLQTEMTATLLTICKDVKFQVEFNPAVVERYRLIGYENRALDRKDFNDDTKDAGEIGAGHNVTAMYELILKEPLGTMSENEIEDLKYSDKYKEELGTSGAGSKAMEEEWLTISIRYKKPAEDTSSLLQYPVDYDSYTYEPGEDFKFAAAVAEFGLLASHNEYLENASVEHVVSVLKGMNLEDEYKAEFEDLVKEVR
;
A
#
# COMPACT_ATOMS: atom_id res chain seq x y z
N MET A 1 -17.46 66.53 40.42
CA MET A 1 -17.52 66.85 38.99
C MET A 1 -17.82 65.54 38.26
N THR A 2 -19.11 65.21 38.06
CA THR A 2 -19.87 65.40 36.80
C THR A 2 -19.18 64.64 35.66
N GLY A 3 -19.64 63.48 35.16
CA GLY A 3 -21.00 63.05 34.76
C GLY A 3 -20.89 62.67 33.25
N ALA A 4 -21.60 61.73 32.62
CA ALA A 4 -22.80 60.94 32.87
C ALA A 4 -22.80 59.75 31.84
N LEU A 5 -23.20 58.51 32.19
CA LEU A 5 -24.52 57.84 31.95
C LEU A 5 -24.94 57.75 30.47
N SER A 6 -25.33 56.61 29.88
CA SER A 6 -26.50 55.73 30.15
C SER A 6 -26.42 54.50 29.19
N GLY A 7 -26.96 53.29 29.38
CA GLY A 7 -27.83 52.66 30.37
C GLY A 7 -28.75 51.59 29.72
N CYS A 8 -28.87 50.40 30.35
CA CYS A 8 -29.94 49.34 30.35
C CYS A 8 -30.41 48.70 29.01
N GLY A 9 -30.87 47.44 28.92
CA GLY A 9 -31.17 46.35 29.87
C GLY A 9 -32.22 45.37 29.29
N ALA A 10 -32.34 44.18 29.90
CA ALA A 10 -33.33 43.08 29.72
C ALA A 10 -33.14 42.15 28.49
N GLY A 11 -33.23 40.82 28.57
CA GLY A 11 -33.83 39.90 29.54
C GLY A 11 -35.06 39.21 28.92
N GLY A 12 -34.95 37.93 28.55
CA GLY A 12 -36.09 37.15 28.04
C GLY A 12 -35.75 35.71 27.65
N SER A 13 -36.02 34.77 28.56
CA SER A 13 -36.22 33.34 28.25
C SER A 13 -37.63 33.16 27.72
N LEU A 14 -37.81 32.44 26.61
CA LEU A 14 -39.08 31.81 26.24
C LEU A 14 -38.84 30.52 25.44
N SER A 15 -39.43 29.45 25.97
CA SER A 15 -39.76 28.18 25.31
C SER A 15 -40.73 28.39 24.15
N GLY A 16 -40.65 27.55 23.11
CA GLY A 16 -41.68 27.46 22.08
C GLY A 16 -41.38 26.41 21.02
N SER A 17 -42.17 25.34 21.04
CA SER A 17 -42.28 24.21 20.12
C SER A 17 -42.84 24.54 18.73
N LYS A 18 -42.65 23.60 17.78
CA LYS A 18 -43.25 23.41 16.44
C LYS A 18 -42.54 24.19 15.32
N GLU A 19 -42.32 23.66 14.11
CA GLU A 19 -43.12 22.72 13.32
C GLU A 19 -42.24 22.15 12.18
N GLU A 20 -42.44 20.89 11.82
CA GLU A 20 -41.83 20.24 10.64
C GLU A 20 -42.40 20.84 9.35
N GLY A 21 -41.55 21.43 8.52
CA GLY A 21 -41.89 21.93 7.19
C GLY A 21 -41.17 21.14 6.12
N ASN A 22 -41.85 20.14 5.56
CA ASN A 22 -41.42 19.36 4.41
C ASN A 22 -41.29 20.29 3.18
N THR A 23 -40.08 20.52 2.67
CA THR A 23 -39.85 21.31 1.46
C THR A 23 -39.47 20.37 0.32
N THR A 24 -40.41 20.16 -0.58
CA THR A 24 -40.22 19.49 -1.87
C THR A 24 -39.51 20.46 -2.81
N VAL A 25 -38.34 20.08 -3.33
CA VAL A 25 -37.62 20.87 -4.35
C VAL A 25 -37.87 20.23 -5.71
N GLU A 26 -38.63 20.91 -6.57
CA GLU A 26 -38.78 20.59 -7.98
C GLU A 26 -37.54 21.12 -8.74
N LEU A 27 -36.91 20.24 -9.54
CA LEU A 27 -35.79 20.58 -10.41
C LEU A 27 -36.32 21.01 -11.79
N GLU A 28 -36.19 22.30 -12.12
CA GLU A 28 -36.34 22.79 -13.50
C GLU A 28 -34.98 22.77 -14.21
N ALA A 29 -34.95 22.19 -15.42
CA ALA A 29 -33.77 22.14 -16.28
C ALA A 29 -33.53 23.49 -16.99
N PRO A 30 -32.30 24.01 -17.03
CA PRO A 30 -32.00 25.19 -17.81
C PRO A 30 -31.87 24.83 -19.29
N THR A 31 -32.54 25.63 -20.11
CA THR A 31 -32.35 25.72 -21.56
C THR A 31 -31.27 26.77 -21.82
N ASP A 32 -30.27 26.45 -22.64
CA ASP A 32 -29.75 27.47 -23.55
C ASP A 32 -29.08 26.88 -24.79
N GLU A 33 -29.28 27.63 -25.87
CA GLU A 33 -28.85 27.40 -27.24
C GLU A 33 -27.37 27.79 -27.43
N SER A 34 -26.64 27.02 -28.24
CA SER A 34 -25.75 27.60 -29.26
C SER A 34 -25.33 26.54 -30.27
N ALA A 35 -25.86 26.69 -31.48
CA ALA A 35 -25.50 25.92 -32.66
C ALA A 35 -24.15 26.40 -33.24
N SER A 36 -23.38 25.47 -33.80
CA SER A 36 -22.55 25.78 -34.96
C SER A 36 -22.61 24.63 -35.97
N GLU A 37 -22.90 25.04 -37.20
CA GLU A 37 -23.20 24.27 -38.41
C GLU A 37 -22.02 23.43 -38.89
N TYR A 38 -22.29 22.21 -39.38
CA TYR A 38 -21.61 21.66 -40.54
C TYR A 38 -22.60 20.93 -41.46
N ASP A 39 -22.36 21.18 -42.75
CA ASP A 39 -23.20 21.15 -43.93
C ASP A 39 -23.47 19.73 -44.46
N SER A 40 -24.72 19.47 -44.85
CA SER A 40 -25.19 18.24 -45.50
C SER A 40 -25.44 18.47 -46.98
N GLY A 41 -24.57 17.92 -47.83
CA GLY A 41 -24.77 17.81 -49.27
C GLY A 41 -25.45 16.50 -49.67
N GLU A 42 -26.54 16.61 -50.42
CA GLU A 42 -27.47 15.55 -50.81
C GLU A 42 -27.16 14.96 -52.20
N ALA A 43 -27.75 13.76 -52.45
CA ALA A 43 -28.24 13.22 -53.73
C ALA A 43 -27.38 12.23 -54.57
N ALA A 44 -27.80 10.96 -54.46
CA ALA A 44 -28.39 10.11 -55.52
C ALA A 44 -27.53 9.52 -56.65
N GLU A 45 -27.64 8.18 -56.84
CA GLU A 45 -28.18 7.60 -58.08
C GLU A 45 -28.66 6.14 -57.93
N ARG A 46 -29.75 5.81 -58.64
CA ARG A 46 -30.45 4.52 -58.75
C ARG A 46 -30.11 3.84 -60.09
N GLY A 47 -30.25 2.52 -60.15
CA GLY A 47 -30.59 1.75 -61.36
C GLY A 47 -30.43 0.24 -61.12
N SER A 48 -31.52 -0.52 -60.85
CA SER A 48 -32.30 -1.40 -61.78
C SER A 48 -31.54 -2.70 -62.15
N TYR A 49 -32.10 -3.92 -62.22
CA TYR A 49 -33.29 -4.41 -62.96
C TYR A 49 -33.75 -5.81 -62.45
N GLU A 50 -35.08 -6.03 -62.48
CA GLU A 50 -35.92 -7.19 -62.88
C GLU A 50 -35.62 -8.67 -62.52
N GLU A 51 -36.70 -9.34 -62.06
CA GLU A 51 -36.90 -10.78 -61.86
C GLU A 51 -36.97 -11.58 -63.18
N ALA A 52 -36.51 -12.83 -63.13
CA ALA A 52 -36.92 -13.88 -64.06
C ALA A 52 -37.06 -15.22 -63.34
N GLU A 53 -38.26 -15.81 -63.42
CA GLU A 53 -38.58 -17.17 -62.99
C GLU A 53 -37.99 -18.23 -63.94
N GLY A 54 -37.66 -19.41 -63.40
CA GLY A 54 -37.30 -20.60 -64.16
C GLY A 54 -37.31 -21.87 -63.33
N GLU A 55 -38.32 -22.72 -63.54
CA GLU A 55 -38.50 -24.05 -62.95
C GLU A 55 -37.55 -25.12 -63.56
N GLY A 56 -37.16 -26.12 -62.74
CA GLY A 56 -36.63 -27.41 -63.23
C GLY A 56 -35.90 -28.24 -62.15
N GLY A 57 -36.51 -29.36 -61.71
CA GLY A 57 -36.01 -30.30 -60.67
C GLY A 57 -34.73 -31.08 -61.03
N ILE A 58 -34.19 -32.03 -60.24
CA ILE A 58 -34.71 -32.99 -59.25
C ILE A 58 -33.50 -33.49 -58.40
N ALA A 59 -33.68 -33.70 -57.08
CA ALA A 59 -33.23 -34.87 -56.27
C ALA A 59 -32.88 -34.52 -54.80
N ARG A 60 -33.62 -35.13 -53.86
CA ARG A 60 -33.19 -35.37 -52.46
C ARG A 60 -32.61 -36.79 -52.40
N PRO A 61 -31.53 -37.08 -51.64
CA PRO A 61 -31.69 -37.29 -50.19
C PRO A 61 -30.48 -36.90 -49.32
N GLY A 62 -30.73 -36.70 -48.01
CA GLY A 62 -29.69 -36.58 -46.98
C GLY A 62 -30.03 -35.51 -45.96
N MET A 63 -30.98 -35.80 -45.06
CA MET A 63 -31.19 -35.01 -43.85
C MET A 63 -30.08 -35.35 -42.85
N GLU A 64 -29.20 -34.40 -42.58
CA GLU A 64 -28.68 -34.17 -41.23
C GLU A 64 -29.09 -32.73 -40.88
N GLU A 65 -29.98 -32.59 -39.91
CA GLU A 65 -30.39 -31.31 -39.35
C GLU A 65 -29.24 -30.73 -38.52
N GLU A 66 -28.31 -30.02 -39.15
CA GLU A 66 -27.51 -29.03 -38.43
C GLU A 66 -28.29 -27.72 -38.38
N SER A 67 -28.81 -27.42 -37.20
CA SER A 67 -29.57 -26.19 -36.98
C SER A 67 -28.68 -24.97 -37.24
N TYR A 68 -29.20 -24.02 -38.03
CA TYR A 68 -28.63 -22.69 -38.22
C TYR A 68 -28.54 -21.86 -36.90
N ALA A 69 -28.93 -22.44 -35.76
CA ALA A 69 -28.85 -21.82 -34.44
C ALA A 69 -27.57 -22.17 -33.67
N GLN A 70 -26.66 -22.97 -34.23
CA GLN A 70 -25.47 -23.47 -33.52
C GLN A 70 -24.14 -22.83 -33.96
N SER A 71 -24.15 -21.91 -34.94
CA SER A 71 -22.93 -21.17 -35.33
C SER A 71 -22.81 -19.77 -34.70
N CYS A 72 -23.72 -19.39 -33.79
CA CYS A 72 -23.74 -18.05 -33.19
C CYS A 72 -23.42 -18.02 -31.68
N TYR A 73 -23.03 -19.14 -31.07
CA TYR A 73 -22.63 -19.20 -29.64
C TYR A 73 -21.37 -20.02 -29.42
N ARG A 74 -20.32 -19.72 -30.18
CA ARG A 74 -18.96 -20.07 -29.78
C ARG A 74 -17.98 -19.02 -30.24
N THR A 75 -18.24 -17.78 -29.83
CA THR A 75 -17.14 -16.88 -29.52
C THR A 75 -16.76 -17.23 -28.10
N ASP A 76 -15.72 -18.05 -27.95
CA ASP A 76 -14.95 -18.06 -26.72
C ASP A 76 -14.42 -16.61 -26.61
N VAL A 77 -15.16 -15.76 -25.90
CA VAL A 77 -14.65 -14.46 -25.45
C VAL A 77 -13.57 -14.83 -24.46
N LEU A 78 -12.35 -14.99 -24.95
CA LEU A 78 -11.18 -14.88 -24.10
C LEU A 78 -11.28 -13.48 -23.51
N ILE A 79 -11.74 -13.39 -22.26
CA ILE A 79 -11.51 -12.21 -21.45
C ILE A 79 -9.99 -12.20 -21.29
N GLU A 80 -9.30 -11.51 -22.19
CA GLU A 80 -7.87 -11.29 -22.04
C GLU A 80 -7.69 -10.43 -20.79
N ASN A 81 -6.86 -10.93 -19.87
CA ASN A 81 -6.44 -10.19 -18.70
C ASN A 81 -5.66 -8.95 -19.19
N THR A 82 -6.23 -7.75 -18.99
CA THR A 82 -5.60 -6.48 -19.38
C THR A 82 -4.68 -5.90 -18.29
N GLU A 83 -4.48 -6.62 -17.19
CA GLU A 83 -3.59 -6.19 -16.11
C GLU A 83 -2.12 -6.24 -16.58
N GLU A 84 -1.46 -5.07 -16.57
CA GLU A 84 -0.03 -4.97 -16.86
C GLU A 84 0.79 -5.03 -15.58
N TYR A 85 1.53 -6.13 -15.39
CA TYR A 85 2.49 -6.27 -14.31
C TYR A 85 3.90 -5.98 -14.81
N SER A 86 4.51 -4.92 -14.29
CA SER A 86 5.93 -4.65 -14.53
C SER A 86 6.79 -5.42 -13.54
N LYS A 87 7.63 -6.32 -14.05
CA LYS A 87 8.66 -7.02 -13.27
C LYS A 87 9.75 -6.04 -12.86
N TRP A 88 10.23 -6.16 -11.63
CA TRP A 88 11.37 -5.42 -11.11
C TRP A 88 12.46 -6.39 -10.67
N ASP A 89 13.72 -5.96 -10.80
CA ASP A 89 14.85 -6.73 -10.30
C ASP A 89 15.00 -6.46 -8.80
N GLU A 90 14.92 -7.51 -8.01
CA GLU A 90 15.11 -7.41 -6.57
C GLU A 90 16.54 -7.01 -6.22
N LYS A 91 16.66 -6.05 -5.31
CA LYS A 91 17.96 -5.67 -4.76
C LYS A 91 18.27 -6.61 -3.60
N GLY A 92 19.14 -7.58 -3.86
CA GLY A 92 19.74 -8.41 -2.81
C GLY A 92 20.56 -7.59 -1.81
N TYR A 93 21.38 -8.31 -1.03
CA TYR A 93 22.18 -7.68 0.02
C TYR A 93 23.15 -6.61 -0.50
N SER A 94 23.06 -5.43 0.11
CA SER A 94 23.99 -4.31 -0.08
C SER A 94 25.04 -4.30 1.02
N SER A 95 26.31 -4.17 0.64
CA SER A 95 27.41 -4.02 1.61
C SER A 95 27.44 -2.60 2.18
N VAL A 96 27.42 -2.47 3.50
CA VAL A 96 27.43 -1.17 4.20
C VAL A 96 28.71 -0.38 3.89
N LEU A 97 29.85 -1.06 3.73
CA LEU A 97 31.12 -0.40 3.39
C LEU A 97 31.09 0.27 2.01
N ASN A 98 30.30 -0.26 1.07
CA ASN A 98 30.20 0.29 -0.29
C ASN A 98 29.00 1.23 -0.44
N GLN A 99 27.87 0.89 0.17
CA GLN A 99 26.61 1.60 0.06
C GLN A 99 25.95 1.74 1.45
N PRO A 100 26.41 2.68 2.29
CA PRO A 100 25.94 2.81 3.67
C PRO A 100 24.52 3.41 3.80
N LEU A 101 23.93 3.87 2.70
CA LEU A 101 22.64 4.55 2.69
C LEU A 101 21.60 3.77 1.88
N SER A 102 20.43 3.54 2.49
CA SER A 102 19.20 3.15 1.80
C SER A 102 18.27 4.37 1.75
N THR A 103 17.67 4.68 0.60
CA THR A 103 16.77 5.84 0.46
C THR A 103 15.56 5.47 -0.39
N PHE A 104 14.37 5.80 0.10
CA PHE A 104 13.10 5.52 -0.57
C PHE A 104 12.02 6.56 -0.21
N ALA A 105 11.01 6.68 -1.06
CA ALA A 105 9.82 7.47 -0.77
C ALA A 105 8.85 6.68 0.11
N ALA A 106 8.28 7.32 1.12
CA ALA A 106 7.19 6.72 1.89
C ALA A 106 5.87 7.06 1.24
N ASP A 107 5.40 6.10 0.44
CA ASP A 107 4.09 6.11 -0.15
C ASP A 107 3.38 4.83 0.28
N VAL A 108 2.08 4.94 0.53
CA VAL A 108 1.26 3.87 1.11
C VAL A 108 0.27 3.44 0.04
N ASP A 109 0.71 2.48 -0.78
CA ASP A 109 -0.19 1.77 -1.68
C ASP A 109 -0.62 0.46 -1.02
N THR A 110 -1.89 0.10 -1.21
CA THR A 110 -2.52 -1.10 -0.63
C THR A 110 -3.07 -2.03 -1.72
N ALA A 111 -3.08 -1.57 -2.97
CA ALA A 111 -3.72 -2.22 -4.10
C ALA A 111 -3.16 -3.62 -4.41
N SER A 112 -1.86 -3.85 -4.24
CA SER A 112 -1.27 -5.16 -4.50
C SER A 112 -1.85 -6.25 -3.61
N TYR A 113 -2.14 -5.97 -2.33
CA TYR A 113 -2.73 -6.96 -1.44
C TYR A 113 -4.17 -7.31 -1.85
N SER A 114 -4.99 -6.32 -2.19
CA SER A 114 -6.39 -6.54 -2.60
C SER A 114 -6.44 -7.37 -3.88
N ASN A 115 -5.55 -7.10 -4.85
CA ASN A 115 -5.43 -7.92 -6.05
C ASN A 115 -4.95 -9.35 -5.73
N LEU A 116 -3.93 -9.51 -4.87
CA LEU A 116 -3.43 -10.80 -4.43
C LEU A 116 -4.51 -11.64 -3.74
N ARG A 117 -5.28 -11.02 -2.84
CA ARG A 117 -6.41 -11.64 -2.15
C ARG A 117 -7.41 -12.18 -3.16
N ARG A 118 -7.84 -11.36 -4.13
CA ARG A 118 -8.75 -11.79 -5.20
C ARG A 118 -8.21 -13.01 -5.94
N MET A 119 -6.96 -12.96 -6.42
CA MET A 119 -6.38 -14.07 -7.19
C MET A 119 -6.42 -15.37 -6.40
N ILE A 120 -6.02 -15.34 -5.13
CA ILE A 120 -6.07 -16.52 -4.26
C ILE A 120 -7.50 -17.00 -4.06
N THR A 121 -8.44 -16.10 -3.78
CA THR A 121 -9.87 -16.43 -3.61
C THR A 121 -10.49 -17.02 -4.90
N ASP A 122 -10.01 -16.60 -6.07
CA ASP A 122 -10.38 -17.15 -7.38
C ASP A 122 -9.73 -18.52 -7.66
N GLY A 123 -8.88 -19.00 -6.74
CA GLY A 123 -8.28 -20.33 -6.77
C GLY A 123 -6.86 -20.39 -7.33
N TYR A 124 -6.18 -19.24 -7.51
CA TYR A 124 -4.78 -19.22 -7.94
C TYR A 124 -3.88 -19.77 -6.83
N LEU A 125 -2.95 -20.63 -7.22
CA LEU A 125 -1.83 -21.03 -6.37
C LEU A 125 -0.73 -19.96 -6.37
N LEU A 126 0.17 -19.99 -5.38
CA LEU A 126 1.27 -19.03 -5.30
C LEU A 126 2.14 -19.04 -6.56
N ASP A 127 2.44 -20.21 -7.13
CA ASP A 127 3.22 -20.38 -8.36
C ASP A 127 2.50 -19.89 -9.63
N GLU A 128 1.19 -19.64 -9.55
CA GLU A 128 0.38 -19.11 -10.65
C GLU A 128 0.24 -17.57 -10.58
N ILE A 129 0.61 -16.95 -9.46
CA ILE A 129 0.54 -15.51 -9.29
C ILE A 129 1.59 -14.84 -10.20
N PRO A 130 1.18 -13.88 -11.07
CA PRO A 130 2.10 -13.21 -11.96
C PRO A 130 3.21 -12.46 -11.21
N GLU A 131 4.43 -12.49 -11.76
CA GLU A 131 5.54 -11.71 -11.23
C GLU A 131 5.19 -10.21 -11.24
N GLY A 132 5.46 -9.54 -10.12
CA GLY A 132 5.13 -8.11 -9.94
C GLY A 132 3.69 -7.83 -9.49
N ALA A 133 2.83 -8.85 -9.37
CA ALA A 133 1.47 -8.70 -8.85
C ALA A 133 1.43 -8.57 -7.32
N ALA A 134 2.34 -9.25 -6.63
CA ALA A 134 2.55 -9.15 -5.19
C ALA A 134 3.73 -8.20 -4.89
N ARG A 135 3.48 -7.16 -4.11
CA ARG A 135 4.47 -6.19 -3.62
C ARG A 135 4.49 -6.26 -2.10
N VAL A 136 5.63 -6.68 -1.57
CA VAL A 136 5.75 -7.04 -0.15
C VAL A 136 5.45 -5.84 0.75
N GLU A 137 5.92 -4.64 0.38
CA GLU A 137 5.67 -3.44 1.16
C GLU A 137 4.19 -3.03 1.16
N GLU A 138 3.47 -3.19 0.05
CA GLU A 138 2.05 -2.86 -0.01
C GLU A 138 1.21 -3.85 0.80
N MET A 139 1.63 -5.12 0.83
CA MET A 139 1.03 -6.14 1.68
C MET A 139 1.22 -5.82 3.17
N ILE A 140 2.44 -5.45 3.58
CA ILE A 140 2.70 -5.07 4.97
C ILE A 140 1.88 -3.82 5.32
N ASN A 141 1.92 -2.78 4.47
CA ASN A 141 1.23 -1.51 4.72
C ASN A 141 -0.30 -1.58 4.62
N TYR A 142 -0.86 -2.64 4.02
CA TYR A 142 -2.31 -2.89 4.06
C TYR A 142 -2.81 -3.04 5.50
N PHE A 143 -2.02 -3.56 6.44
CA PHE A 143 -2.48 -3.82 7.81
C PHE A 143 -2.17 -2.69 8.78
N THR A 144 -2.98 -2.58 9.83
CA THR A 144 -2.75 -1.63 10.94
C THR A 144 -1.96 -2.29 12.07
N TYR A 145 -1.06 -1.52 12.68
CA TYR A 145 -0.20 -1.93 13.78
C TYR A 145 -0.24 -0.90 14.91
N ASP A 146 -0.02 -1.33 16.13
CA ASP A 146 0.04 -0.48 17.32
C ASP A 146 1.43 0.18 17.46
N TYR A 147 1.68 1.13 16.57
CA TYR A 147 2.89 1.96 16.61
C TYR A 147 2.73 3.14 17.57
N LYS A 148 3.87 3.55 18.15
CA LYS A 148 3.96 4.73 19.01
C LYS A 148 3.36 5.95 18.31
N GLU A 149 2.48 6.64 19.01
CA GLU A 149 1.94 7.93 18.58
C GLU A 149 3.03 9.03 18.53
N PRO A 150 2.87 10.05 17.66
CA PRO A 150 3.70 11.24 17.70
C PRO A 150 3.67 11.92 19.08
N LYS A 151 4.82 12.49 19.47
CA LYS A 151 4.96 13.20 20.75
C LYS A 151 5.27 14.68 20.55
N GLY A 152 4.67 15.51 21.38
CA GLY A 152 4.95 16.94 21.39
C GLY A 152 4.49 17.62 20.10
N SER A 153 5.43 18.17 19.33
CA SER A 153 5.17 18.87 18.07
C SER A 153 5.69 18.13 16.83
N GLU A 154 6.20 16.92 16.99
CA GLU A 154 6.63 16.10 15.85
C GLU A 154 5.41 15.51 15.14
N PRO A 155 5.38 15.49 13.80
CA PRO A 155 4.25 14.94 13.05
C PRO A 155 4.22 13.41 13.01
N PHE A 156 5.32 12.75 13.43
CA PHE A 156 5.48 11.30 13.38
C PHE A 156 5.83 10.71 14.74
N GLY A 157 5.23 9.56 15.04
CA GLY A 157 5.75 8.61 16.02
C GLY A 157 6.53 7.52 15.31
N VAL A 158 7.69 7.16 15.86
CA VAL A 158 8.59 6.15 15.27
C VAL A 158 8.75 4.97 16.23
N THR A 159 8.47 3.78 15.73
CA THR A 159 8.62 2.50 16.41
C THR A 159 9.69 1.68 15.71
N THR A 160 10.73 1.30 16.44
CA THR A 160 11.81 0.45 15.94
C THR A 160 11.86 -0.82 16.76
N VAL A 161 11.86 -1.96 16.07
CA VAL A 161 12.00 -3.28 16.70
C VAL A 161 12.96 -4.09 15.86
N ILE A 162 13.94 -4.70 16.50
CA ILE A 162 14.88 -5.64 15.90
C ILE A 162 14.69 -6.99 16.58
N SER A 163 14.55 -8.05 15.80
CA SER A 163 14.55 -9.42 16.31
C SER A 163 15.17 -10.37 15.28
N GLN A 164 15.31 -11.64 15.63
CA GLN A 164 15.77 -12.67 14.70
C GLN A 164 14.85 -12.72 13.47
N CYS A 165 15.44 -12.75 12.27
CA CYS A 165 14.66 -12.91 11.05
C CYS A 165 14.03 -14.32 11.00
N PRO A 166 12.72 -14.46 10.74
CA PRO A 166 12.05 -15.76 10.82
C PRO A 166 12.48 -16.73 9.73
N TRP A 167 12.78 -16.23 8.53
CA TRP A 167 13.13 -17.05 7.37
C TRP A 167 14.64 -17.12 7.10
N ASN A 168 15.46 -16.31 7.80
CA ASN A 168 16.92 -16.28 7.63
C ASN A 168 17.64 -16.27 9.00
N GLU A 169 18.31 -17.37 9.33
CA GLU A 169 19.01 -17.52 10.62
C GLU A 169 20.24 -16.61 10.76
N GLU A 170 20.85 -16.18 9.65
CA GLU A 170 22.02 -15.30 9.66
C GLU A 170 21.65 -13.81 9.81
N ALA A 171 20.37 -13.46 9.62
CA ALA A 171 19.90 -12.09 9.61
C ALA A 171 19.08 -11.71 10.84
N GLN A 172 19.21 -10.45 11.25
CA GLN A 172 18.23 -9.79 12.11
C GLN A 172 17.20 -9.07 11.24
N LEU A 173 15.93 -9.12 11.60
CA LEU A 173 14.87 -8.35 10.97
C LEU A 173 14.61 -7.08 11.78
N LEU A 174 14.90 -5.93 11.17
CA LEU A 174 14.52 -4.62 11.64
C LEU A 174 13.14 -4.25 11.07
N THR A 175 12.22 -3.86 11.92
CA THR A 175 10.96 -3.20 11.55
C THR A 175 10.99 -1.75 11.98
N ILE A 176 10.69 -0.85 11.05
CA ILE A 176 10.51 0.57 11.25
C ILE A 176 9.04 0.89 10.98
N GLY A 177 8.28 1.16 12.03
CA GLY A 177 6.90 1.62 11.96
C GLY A 177 6.82 3.13 12.20
N LEU A 178 6.20 3.84 11.27
CA LEU A 178 5.87 5.24 11.36
C LEU A 178 4.36 5.37 11.59
N LYS A 179 3.94 6.24 12.50
CA LYS A 179 2.54 6.65 12.66
C LYS A 179 2.43 8.17 12.62
N THR A 180 1.49 8.68 11.84
CA THR A 180 1.19 10.12 11.80
C THR A 180 0.12 10.52 12.80
N GLN A 181 0.08 11.81 13.13
CA GLN A 181 -0.93 12.35 14.01
C GLN A 181 -2.34 12.17 13.44
N GLU A 182 -3.28 11.71 14.26
CA GLU A 182 -4.70 11.75 13.94
C GLU A 182 -5.21 13.21 13.97
N ILE A 183 -6.01 13.59 12.97
CA ILE A 183 -6.68 14.88 12.93
C ILE A 183 -8.18 14.68 13.21
N ASP A 184 -8.76 15.59 14.00
CA ASP A 184 -10.20 15.74 14.07
C ASP A 184 -10.71 16.30 12.74
N TYR A 185 -11.38 15.44 11.97
CA TYR A 185 -11.87 15.72 10.62
C TYR A 185 -12.87 16.89 10.56
N GLY A 186 -13.39 17.38 11.69
CA GLY A 186 -14.24 18.57 11.75
C GLY A 186 -13.55 19.88 11.32
N ASP A 187 -12.21 19.95 11.37
CA ASP A 187 -11.43 21.19 11.15
C ASP A 187 -10.61 21.19 9.84
N ALA A 188 -10.84 20.21 8.96
CA ALA A 188 -10.17 20.04 7.67
C ALA A 188 -10.37 21.20 6.67
N PRO A 189 -9.34 21.63 5.89
CA PRO A 189 -9.52 22.55 4.77
C PRO A 189 -10.18 21.87 3.56
N ALA A 190 -10.96 22.61 2.78
CA ALA A 190 -11.71 22.08 1.63
C ALA A 190 -10.82 21.68 0.42
N ALA A 191 -11.02 20.50 -0.19
CA ALA A 191 -10.33 20.05 -1.43
C ALA A 191 -11.26 20.09 -2.70
N ASN A 192 -11.14 19.28 -3.77
CA ASN A 192 -12.10 19.29 -4.93
C ASN A 192 -12.14 17.96 -5.70
N LEU A 193 -13.11 17.09 -5.40
CA LEU A 193 -13.16 15.70 -5.87
C LEU A 193 -13.55 15.54 -7.33
N VAL A 194 -12.80 14.73 -8.07
CA VAL A 194 -13.21 14.26 -9.41
C VAL A 194 -13.01 12.75 -9.50
N PHE A 195 -14.12 12.01 -9.65
CA PHE A 195 -14.12 10.57 -9.87
C PHE A 195 -14.41 10.25 -11.33
N LEU A 196 -13.68 9.29 -11.91
CA LEU A 196 -13.93 8.73 -13.22
C LEU A 196 -14.34 7.26 -13.05
N LEU A 197 -15.56 6.93 -13.44
CA LEU A 197 -16.13 5.60 -13.27
C LEU A 197 -16.44 4.96 -14.62
N ASP A 198 -15.95 3.74 -14.83
CA ASP A 198 -16.35 2.93 -15.98
C ASP A 198 -17.71 2.27 -15.70
N VAL A 199 -18.60 2.34 -16.70
CA VAL A 199 -19.96 1.77 -16.68
C VAL A 199 -20.17 0.80 -17.85
N SER A 200 -19.08 0.27 -18.39
CA SER A 200 -19.09 -0.73 -19.46
C SER A 200 -19.82 -2.02 -19.06
N GLY A 201 -20.22 -2.84 -20.04
CA GLY A 201 -20.96 -4.08 -19.79
C GLY A 201 -20.21 -5.10 -18.93
N SER A 202 -18.88 -5.04 -18.86
CA SER A 202 -18.04 -5.86 -17.98
C SER A 202 -18.11 -5.47 -16.50
N MET A 203 -18.75 -4.33 -16.17
CA MET A 203 -18.97 -3.85 -14.81
C MET A 203 -20.30 -4.35 -14.21
N ALA A 204 -21.09 -5.13 -14.94
CA ALA A 204 -22.41 -5.58 -14.50
C ALA A 204 -22.37 -6.67 -13.41
N ASP A 205 -21.22 -7.28 -13.16
CA ASP A 205 -21.04 -8.28 -12.12
C ASP A 205 -21.22 -7.65 -10.73
N SER A 206 -21.71 -8.44 -9.76
CA SER A 206 -22.12 -7.95 -8.44
C SER A 206 -20.98 -7.34 -7.61
N ASP A 207 -19.75 -7.77 -7.87
CA ASP A 207 -18.50 -7.33 -7.27
C ASP A 207 -17.90 -6.08 -7.95
N LYS A 208 -18.57 -5.52 -8.97
CA LYS A 208 -18.08 -4.37 -9.74
C LYS A 208 -18.98 -3.15 -9.58
N LEU A 209 -19.79 -2.77 -10.58
CA LEU A 209 -20.60 -1.54 -10.52
C LEU A 209 -21.55 -1.49 -9.33
N PRO A 210 -22.27 -2.57 -8.96
CA PRO A 210 -23.15 -2.56 -7.79
C PRO A 210 -22.37 -2.34 -6.49
N LEU A 211 -21.23 -3.02 -6.32
CA LEU A 211 -20.36 -2.81 -5.16
C LEU A 211 -19.78 -1.38 -5.17
N LEU A 212 -19.36 -0.88 -6.31
CA LEU A 212 -18.85 0.48 -6.46
C LEU A 212 -19.93 1.51 -6.09
N GLN A 213 -21.19 1.27 -6.42
CA GLN A 213 -22.30 2.12 -5.98
C GLN A 213 -22.50 2.10 -4.45
N GLU A 214 -22.41 0.92 -3.82
CA GLU A 214 -22.48 0.81 -2.34
C GLU A 214 -21.28 1.49 -1.67
N ALA A 215 -20.09 1.29 -2.24
CA ALA A 215 -18.84 1.88 -1.81
C ALA A 215 -18.93 3.41 -1.86
N PHE A 216 -19.31 3.99 -3.00
CA PHE A 216 -19.53 5.43 -3.14
C PHE A 216 -20.65 5.96 -2.22
N GLY A 217 -21.61 5.11 -1.83
CA GLY A 217 -22.57 5.42 -0.76
C GLY A 217 -21.89 5.63 0.59
N LEU A 218 -21.01 4.71 1.01
CA LEU A 218 -20.22 4.84 2.24
C LEU A 218 -19.29 6.06 2.21
N LEU A 219 -18.70 6.32 1.05
CA LEU A 219 -17.87 7.50 0.83
C LEU A 219 -18.69 8.77 0.97
N ALA A 220 -19.86 8.86 0.32
CA ALA A 220 -20.75 10.03 0.43
C ALA A 220 -21.28 10.27 1.86
N GLU A 221 -21.37 9.23 2.70
CA GLU A 221 -21.74 9.36 4.12
C GLU A 221 -20.61 9.96 4.98
N ASN A 222 -19.35 9.82 4.56
CA ASN A 222 -18.17 10.26 5.32
C ASN A 222 -17.43 11.44 4.65
N LEU A 223 -17.74 11.74 3.38
CA LEU A 223 -17.21 12.88 2.65
C LEU A 223 -17.97 14.17 2.98
N THR A 224 -17.19 15.25 3.03
CA THR A 224 -17.71 16.59 2.74
C THR A 224 -17.17 17.01 1.37
N ASP A 225 -18.06 17.01 0.36
CA ASP A 225 -17.98 17.48 -1.04
C ASP A 225 -16.69 17.42 -1.90
N LYS A 226 -15.46 17.10 -1.42
CA LYS A 226 -14.26 17.66 -2.07
C LYS A 226 -12.86 17.06 -1.67
N ASP A 227 -12.09 16.41 -2.60
CA ASP A 227 -10.79 15.63 -2.49
C ASP A 227 -9.93 15.60 -3.80
N ASN A 228 -8.79 14.89 -3.86
CA ASN A 228 -8.02 14.51 -5.08
C ASN A 228 -7.72 12.98 -5.09
N GLY A 229 -7.30 12.42 -6.24
CA GLY A 229 -7.38 10.98 -6.52
C GLY A 229 -6.24 10.08 -6.01
N ASN A 230 -6.64 8.91 -5.51
CA ASN A 230 -5.85 7.71 -5.23
C ASN A 230 -6.43 6.51 -5.99
N TYR A 231 -5.61 5.52 -6.30
CA TYR A 231 -6.03 4.29 -6.97
C TYR A 231 -6.24 3.19 -5.93
N ALA A 232 -7.46 2.66 -5.87
CA ALA A 232 -7.79 1.54 -5.00
C ALA A 232 -8.64 0.54 -5.77
N TYR A 233 -8.37 -0.75 -5.52
CA TYR A 233 -9.13 -1.84 -6.10
C TYR A 233 -10.19 -2.30 -5.09
N ILE A 234 -11.47 -2.22 -5.45
CA ILE A 234 -12.59 -2.54 -4.57
C ILE A 234 -13.30 -3.79 -5.12
N ASP A 235 -13.23 -4.89 -4.40
CA ASP A 235 -13.82 -6.19 -4.76
C ASP A 235 -14.80 -6.76 -3.71
N SER A 236 -14.82 -6.17 -2.51
CA SER A 236 -15.74 -6.55 -1.44
C SER A 236 -16.23 -5.33 -0.67
N PHE A 237 -17.34 -5.50 0.07
CA PHE A 237 -17.85 -4.44 0.96
C PHE A 237 -16.83 -4.08 2.06
N ARG A 238 -16.05 -5.07 2.53
CA ARG A 238 -14.97 -4.85 3.50
C ARG A 238 -13.86 -3.98 2.89
N GLU A 239 -13.47 -4.26 1.65
CA GLU A 239 -12.50 -3.43 0.91
C GLU A 239 -13.02 -2.02 0.68
N ALA A 240 -14.27 -1.89 0.22
CA ALA A 240 -14.93 -0.60 0.05
C ALA A 240 -14.90 0.22 1.33
N LYS A 241 -15.19 -0.40 2.48
CA LYS A 241 -15.14 0.25 3.78
C LYS A 241 -13.71 0.71 4.12
N LYS A 242 -12.70 -0.14 3.94
CA LYS A 242 -11.30 0.20 4.21
C LYS A 242 -10.83 1.38 3.37
N VAL A 243 -10.99 1.25 2.05
CA VAL A 243 -10.55 2.25 1.08
C VAL A 243 -11.26 3.57 1.35
N LEU A 244 -12.58 3.56 1.50
CA LEU A 244 -13.36 4.81 1.48
C LEU A 244 -13.53 5.48 2.84
N GLN A 245 -13.49 4.71 3.94
CA GLN A 245 -13.59 5.29 5.29
C GLN A 245 -12.21 5.54 5.92
N THR A 246 -11.25 4.65 5.69
CA THR A 246 -9.93 4.72 6.34
C THR A 246 -8.90 5.39 5.45
N GLU A 247 -8.68 4.89 4.24
CA GLU A 247 -7.53 5.29 3.41
C GLU A 247 -7.79 6.60 2.65
N MET A 248 -8.94 6.73 2.00
CA MET A 248 -9.31 7.94 1.27
C MET A 248 -9.30 9.14 2.21
N THR A 249 -9.98 9.08 3.36
CA THR A 249 -10.06 10.18 4.33
C THR A 249 -8.69 10.66 4.79
N ALA A 250 -7.74 9.75 5.02
CA ALA A 250 -6.39 10.11 5.41
C ALA A 250 -5.63 10.82 4.29
N THR A 251 -5.81 10.38 3.04
CA THR A 251 -5.16 10.99 1.88
C THR A 251 -5.66 12.40 1.55
N LEU A 252 -6.81 12.80 2.10
CA LEU A 252 -7.35 14.17 1.96
C LEU A 252 -6.63 15.17 2.82
N LEU A 253 -6.16 14.70 3.97
CA LEU A 253 -5.50 15.49 4.99
C LEU A 253 -4.05 15.07 5.04
N THR A 254 -3.32 15.44 3.98
CA THR A 254 -1.87 15.33 3.94
C THR A 254 -1.29 16.02 5.18
N ILE A 255 -0.67 15.26 6.08
CA ILE A 255 0.08 15.79 7.23
C ILE A 255 1.43 16.26 6.76
N CYS A 256 2.04 15.48 5.86
CA CYS A 256 3.38 15.71 5.35
C CYS A 256 3.43 15.39 3.86
N LYS A 257 4.04 16.31 3.10
CA LYS A 257 4.35 16.16 1.68
C LYS A 257 5.81 15.75 1.52
N ASP A 258 6.14 15.14 0.38
CA ASP A 258 7.51 14.78 0.01
C ASP A 258 8.25 13.99 1.08
N VAL A 259 7.58 13.00 1.67
CA VAL A 259 8.18 12.22 2.75
C VAL A 259 9.19 11.23 2.17
N LYS A 260 10.45 11.44 2.57
CA LYS A 260 11.60 10.64 2.15
C LYS A 260 12.23 10.01 3.37
N PHE A 261 12.53 8.72 3.24
CA PHE A 261 13.25 7.95 4.23
C PHE A 261 14.67 7.73 3.78
N GLN A 262 15.62 7.91 4.68
CA GLN A 262 17.00 7.50 4.50
C GLN A 262 17.49 6.78 5.74
N VAL A 263 18.00 5.57 5.57
CA VAL A 263 18.63 4.80 6.65
C VAL A 263 20.14 4.79 6.40
N GLU A 264 20.91 5.25 7.38
CA GLU A 264 22.37 5.17 7.39
C GLU A 264 22.83 4.07 8.35
N PHE A 265 23.55 3.07 7.83
CA PHE A 265 24.00 1.93 8.61
C PHE A 265 25.42 2.14 9.15
N ASN A 266 25.66 1.77 10.40
CA ASN A 266 26.99 1.81 11.01
C ASN A 266 27.84 0.60 10.54
N PRO A 267 28.92 0.79 9.76
CA PRO A 267 29.77 -0.31 9.27
C PRO A 267 30.56 -1.04 10.37
N ALA A 268 30.58 -0.51 11.60
CA ALA A 268 31.18 -1.19 12.73
C ALA A 268 30.27 -2.31 13.29
N VAL A 269 28.96 -2.22 13.05
CA VAL A 269 27.93 -3.12 13.59
C VAL A 269 27.26 -3.92 12.49
N VAL A 270 26.87 -3.27 11.39
CA VAL A 270 26.14 -3.90 10.27
C VAL A 270 27.10 -4.11 9.10
N GLU A 271 27.18 -5.35 8.60
CA GLU A 271 28.01 -5.71 7.46
C GLU A 271 27.25 -5.52 6.14
N ARG A 272 26.04 -6.05 6.09
CA ARG A 272 25.16 -6.04 4.91
C ARG A 272 23.71 -5.78 5.33
N TYR A 273 22.93 -5.20 4.44
CA TYR A 273 21.48 -5.05 4.63
C TYR A 273 20.72 -5.37 3.35
N ARG A 274 19.45 -5.73 3.49
CA ARG A 274 18.48 -5.84 2.39
C ARG A 274 17.20 -5.12 2.82
N LEU A 275 16.70 -4.22 1.99
CA LEU A 275 15.37 -3.62 2.17
C LEU A 275 14.35 -4.62 1.63
N ILE A 276 13.31 -4.91 2.41
CA ILE A 276 12.22 -5.79 2.00
C ILE A 276 11.14 -4.95 1.32
N GLY A 277 10.97 -5.14 0.00
CA GLY A 277 10.07 -4.34 -0.83
C GLY A 277 10.63 -2.96 -1.21
N TYR A 278 9.75 -2.04 -1.61
CA TYR A 278 10.07 -0.65 -1.98
C TYR A 278 11.05 -0.50 -3.18
N GLU A 279 11.22 -1.51 -4.01
CA GLU A 279 12.15 -1.49 -5.15
C GLU A 279 11.81 -0.38 -6.14
N ASN A 280 10.51 -0.16 -6.37
CA ASN A 280 9.94 0.88 -7.23
C ASN A 280 9.97 2.29 -6.60
N ARG A 281 10.15 2.39 -5.28
CA ARG A 281 10.21 3.67 -4.54
C ARG A 281 11.63 4.05 -4.14
N ALA A 282 12.63 3.26 -4.52
CA ALA A 282 14.04 3.56 -4.25
C ALA A 282 14.46 4.88 -4.93
N LEU A 283 15.09 5.75 -4.15
CA LEU A 283 15.58 7.05 -4.61
C LEU A 283 17.10 7.07 -4.68
N ASP A 284 17.64 7.89 -5.59
CA ASP A 284 19.06 8.18 -5.58
C ASP A 284 19.45 8.90 -4.28
N ARG A 285 20.64 8.64 -3.75
CA ARG A 285 21.16 9.33 -2.54
C ARG A 285 21.02 10.86 -2.61
N LYS A 286 21.25 11.45 -3.78
CA LYS A 286 21.20 12.90 -4.00
C LYS A 286 19.78 13.46 -3.84
N ASP A 287 18.77 12.65 -4.17
CA ASP A 287 17.35 13.03 -4.19
C ASP A 287 16.80 13.23 -2.77
N PHE A 288 17.46 12.62 -1.76
CA PHE A 288 17.10 12.79 -0.36
C PHE A 288 17.19 14.25 0.10
N ASN A 289 18.11 15.06 -0.44
CA ASN A 289 18.27 16.47 -0.04
C ASN A 289 17.71 17.45 -1.08
N ASP A 290 17.10 16.94 -2.16
CA ASP A 290 16.55 17.75 -3.23
C ASP A 290 15.06 18.02 -3.00
N ASP A 291 14.72 19.20 -2.50
CA ASP A 291 13.32 19.62 -2.29
C ASP A 291 12.54 19.80 -3.61
N THR A 292 13.18 19.73 -4.78
CA THR A 292 12.47 19.74 -6.07
C THR A 292 12.00 18.36 -6.52
N LYS A 293 12.52 17.30 -5.87
CA LYS A 293 12.13 15.93 -6.15
C LYS A 293 10.91 15.57 -5.31
N ASP A 294 9.79 15.41 -6.00
CA ASP A 294 8.52 14.91 -5.47
C ASP A 294 8.71 13.50 -4.87
N ALA A 295 8.06 13.25 -3.74
CA ALA A 295 8.05 11.96 -3.04
C ALA A 295 6.68 11.69 -2.41
N GLY A 296 6.54 10.57 -1.71
CA GLY A 296 5.24 10.12 -1.21
C GLY A 296 4.59 11.09 -0.23
N GLU A 297 3.26 11.11 -0.23
CA GLU A 297 2.45 11.87 0.71
C GLU A 297 2.01 10.96 1.86
N ILE A 298 1.98 11.50 3.08
CA ILE A 298 1.45 10.77 4.23
C ILE A 298 0.28 11.54 4.85
N GLY A 299 -0.88 10.89 4.83
CA GLY A 299 -2.14 11.35 5.37
C GLY A 299 -2.24 11.28 6.90
N ALA A 300 -3.31 11.84 7.47
CA ALA A 300 -3.57 11.81 8.91
C ALA A 300 -3.91 10.40 9.40
N GLY A 301 -3.35 9.98 10.54
CA GLY A 301 -3.57 8.66 11.12
C GLY A 301 -3.01 7.47 10.30
N HIS A 302 -2.31 7.73 9.20
CA HIS A 302 -1.68 6.69 8.40
C HIS A 302 -0.42 6.13 9.05
N ASN A 303 -0.21 4.84 8.80
CA ASN A 303 0.98 4.09 9.20
C ASN A 303 1.83 3.76 7.97
N VAL A 304 3.15 3.76 8.15
CA VAL A 304 4.10 3.27 7.15
C VAL A 304 5.05 2.31 7.82
N THR A 305 5.24 1.14 7.22
CA THR A 305 6.13 0.10 7.71
C THR A 305 7.21 -0.18 6.68
N ALA A 306 8.45 -0.14 7.12
CA ALA A 306 9.60 -0.57 6.33
C ALA A 306 10.36 -1.65 7.10
N MET A 307 10.85 -2.67 6.38
CA MET A 307 11.60 -3.76 6.96
C MET A 307 12.97 -3.93 6.32
N TYR A 308 13.96 -4.29 7.13
CA TYR A 308 15.31 -4.60 6.67
C TYR A 308 15.78 -5.92 7.25
N GLU A 309 16.38 -6.76 6.42
CA GLU A 309 17.30 -7.79 6.90
C GLU A 309 18.67 -7.15 7.15
N LEU A 310 19.24 -7.40 8.32
CA LEU A 310 20.55 -6.92 8.74
C LEU A 310 21.46 -8.12 9.01
N ILE A 311 22.55 -8.24 8.25
CA ILE A 311 23.66 -9.12 8.59
C ILE A 311 24.62 -8.32 9.45
N LEU A 312 24.75 -8.72 10.70
CA LEU A 312 25.67 -8.08 11.63
C LEU A 312 27.09 -8.52 11.33
N LYS A 313 28.03 -7.64 11.64
CA LYS A 313 29.44 -7.97 11.60
C LYS A 313 29.72 -8.98 12.70
N GLU A 314 30.05 -10.21 12.30
CA GLU A 314 30.49 -11.25 13.21
C GLU A 314 31.58 -10.68 14.13
N PRO A 315 31.41 -10.71 15.47
CA PRO A 315 32.55 -10.56 16.34
C PRO A 315 33.49 -11.73 15.99
N LEU A 316 34.78 -11.46 15.78
CA LEU A 316 35.79 -12.47 15.42
C LEU A 316 35.89 -13.68 16.39
N GLY A 317 35.09 -13.69 17.47
CA GLY A 317 35.01 -14.70 18.53
C GLY A 317 34.16 -15.93 18.22
N THR A 318 33.59 -16.08 17.03
CA THR A 318 32.91 -17.33 16.62
C THR A 318 33.87 -18.39 16.09
N MET A 319 35.10 -18.02 15.70
CA MET A 319 36.15 -18.97 15.32
C MET A 319 36.88 -19.48 16.57
N SER A 320 37.03 -20.80 16.69
CA SER A 320 37.82 -21.38 17.78
C SER A 320 39.30 -20.99 17.67
N GLU A 321 40.03 -20.92 18.79
CA GLU A 321 41.48 -20.64 18.78
C GLU A 321 42.24 -21.57 17.82
N ASN A 322 41.80 -22.83 17.71
CA ASN A 322 42.38 -23.82 16.81
C ASN A 322 42.14 -23.48 15.33
N GLU A 323 40.96 -22.98 14.97
CA GLU A 323 40.67 -22.53 13.60
C GLU A 323 41.47 -21.29 13.21
N ILE A 324 41.81 -20.45 14.19
CA ILE A 324 42.60 -19.24 13.97
C ILE A 324 44.08 -19.55 13.82
N GLU A 325 44.60 -20.52 14.58
CA GLU A 325 46.03 -20.89 14.55
C GLU A 325 46.52 -21.34 13.17
N ASP A 326 45.67 -22.02 12.42
CA ASP A 326 45.99 -22.53 11.08
C ASP A 326 45.88 -21.46 9.97
N LEU A 327 45.41 -20.25 10.27
CA LEU A 327 45.26 -19.18 9.29
C LEU A 327 46.58 -18.45 9.01
N LYS A 328 46.80 -18.09 7.74
CA LYS A 328 47.94 -17.28 7.28
C LYS A 328 48.08 -15.95 8.03
N TYR A 329 46.97 -15.39 8.52
CA TYR A 329 46.93 -14.10 9.23
C TYR A 329 46.53 -14.24 10.70
N SER A 330 46.77 -15.40 11.30
CA SER A 330 46.40 -15.73 12.69
C SER A 330 46.72 -14.64 13.71
N ASP A 331 47.89 -13.99 13.60
CA ASP A 331 48.29 -12.88 14.47
C ASP A 331 47.33 -11.67 14.40
N LYS A 332 46.80 -11.34 13.22
CA LYS A 332 45.82 -10.25 13.06
C LYS A 332 44.47 -10.61 13.65
N TYR A 333 44.02 -11.85 13.44
CA TYR A 333 42.78 -12.36 14.04
C TYR A 333 42.88 -12.32 15.58
N LYS A 334 44.03 -12.72 16.14
CA LYS A 334 44.30 -12.65 17.59
C LYS A 334 44.37 -11.22 18.12
N GLU A 335 44.89 -10.26 17.33
CA GLU A 335 44.93 -8.83 17.70
C GLU A 335 43.53 -8.18 17.70
N GLU A 336 42.71 -8.45 16.69
CA GLU A 336 41.34 -7.96 16.61
C GLU A 336 40.41 -8.62 17.66
N LEU A 337 40.66 -9.89 18.00
CA LEU A 337 40.04 -10.57 19.16
C LEU A 337 40.49 -9.99 20.50
N GLY A 338 41.76 -9.63 20.64
CA GLY A 338 42.32 -9.06 21.87
C GLY A 338 41.87 -7.62 22.15
N THR A 339 41.44 -6.90 21.11
CA THR A 339 40.86 -5.53 21.21
C THR A 339 39.34 -5.53 21.30
N SER A 340 38.68 -6.60 20.87
CA SER A 340 37.24 -6.80 20.96
C SER A 340 36.92 -7.73 22.12
N GLY A 341 36.65 -7.18 23.32
CA GLY A 341 36.03 -7.98 24.37
C GLY A 341 34.80 -8.68 23.80
N ALA A 342 34.68 -10.00 23.98
CA ALA A 342 33.66 -10.86 23.36
C ALA A 342 32.20 -10.57 23.82
N GLY A 343 31.94 -9.40 24.41
CA GLY A 343 30.62 -8.82 24.65
C GLY A 343 30.39 -7.67 23.66
N SER A 344 29.88 -8.06 22.50
CA SER A 344 29.33 -7.30 21.36
C SER A 344 29.48 -5.78 21.34
N LYS A 345 30.32 -5.28 20.42
CA LYS A 345 30.28 -3.90 19.90
C LYS A 345 28.86 -3.43 19.53
N ALA A 346 28.03 -4.36 19.05
CA ALA A 346 26.62 -4.13 18.76
C ALA A 346 25.76 -3.78 19.99
N MET A 347 26.14 -4.15 21.22
CA MET A 347 25.40 -3.76 22.43
C MET A 347 25.70 -2.33 22.88
N GLU A 348 26.85 -1.76 22.49
CA GLU A 348 27.32 -0.46 22.97
C GLU A 348 27.21 0.64 21.91
N GLU A 349 27.13 0.27 20.63
CA GLU A 349 27.10 1.20 19.50
C GLU A 349 25.71 1.30 18.87
N GLU A 350 25.44 2.45 18.27
CA GLU A 350 24.32 2.65 17.35
C GLU A 350 24.48 1.73 16.12
N TRP A 351 23.41 1.03 15.74
CA TRP A 351 23.40 0.13 14.58
C TRP A 351 23.19 0.91 13.28
N LEU A 352 22.31 1.91 13.35
CA LEU A 352 21.91 2.75 12.22
C LEU A 352 21.18 4.01 12.72
N THR A 353 21.10 5.02 11.85
CA THR A 353 20.25 6.20 12.04
C THR A 353 19.19 6.26 10.96
N ILE A 354 17.93 6.42 11.37
CA ILE A 354 16.80 6.67 10.47
C ILE A 354 16.63 8.19 10.34
N SER A 355 16.67 8.68 9.11
CA SER A 355 16.44 10.08 8.77
C SER A 355 15.14 10.21 7.97
N ILE A 356 14.23 11.04 8.44
CA ILE A 356 12.95 11.33 7.78
C ILE A 356 12.96 12.79 7.36
N ARG A 357 12.89 13.02 6.05
CA ARG A 357 12.73 14.35 5.49
C ARG A 357 11.29 14.51 5.02
N TYR A 358 10.67 15.64 5.34
CA TYR A 358 9.28 15.92 5.00
C TYR A 358 9.04 17.41 4.86
N LYS A 359 7.98 17.79 4.16
CA LYS A 359 7.45 19.16 4.10
C LYS A 359 6.11 19.22 4.80
N LYS A 360 5.84 20.29 5.54
CA LYS A 360 4.46 20.54 6.02
C LYS A 360 3.57 20.92 4.83
N PRO A 361 2.23 20.77 4.92
CA PRO A 361 1.36 20.89 3.76
C PRO A 361 1.40 22.27 3.07
N ALA A 362 1.71 23.33 3.83
CA ALA A 362 1.81 24.70 3.35
C ALA A 362 3.26 25.21 3.19
N GLU A 363 4.27 24.36 3.41
CA GLU A 363 5.69 24.74 3.35
C GLU A 363 6.36 24.09 2.14
N ASP A 364 7.20 24.84 1.41
CA ASP A 364 7.97 24.32 0.26
C ASP A 364 9.37 23.84 0.66
N THR A 365 9.78 24.10 1.91
CA THR A 365 11.07 23.70 2.47
C THR A 365 10.92 22.52 3.39
N SER A 366 11.81 21.54 3.28
CA SER A 366 11.73 20.35 4.13
C SER A 366 12.33 20.55 5.53
N SER A 367 11.78 19.80 6.47
CA SER A 367 12.33 19.54 7.80
C SER A 367 12.96 18.16 7.85
N LEU A 368 13.95 17.98 8.74
CA LEU A 368 14.66 16.72 8.94
C LEU A 368 14.48 16.24 10.38
N LEU A 369 14.07 14.99 10.55
CA LEU A 369 14.04 14.28 11.82
C LEU A 369 15.03 13.12 11.76
N GLN A 370 15.68 12.81 12.88
CA GLN A 370 16.67 11.75 12.97
C GLN A 370 16.43 10.91 14.22
N TYR A 371 16.40 9.60 14.05
CA TYR A 371 16.14 8.61 15.08
C TYR A 371 17.27 7.58 15.08
N PRO A 372 18.21 7.66 16.03
CA PRO A 372 19.22 6.63 16.18
C PRO A 372 18.58 5.33 16.66
N VAL A 373 19.07 4.20 16.13
CA VAL A 373 18.62 2.85 16.48
C VAL A 373 19.82 2.08 16.97
N ASP A 374 19.72 1.62 18.20
CA ASP A 374 20.75 0.88 18.92
C ASP A 374 20.18 -0.45 19.44
N TYR A 375 20.95 -1.10 20.30
CA TYR A 375 20.59 -2.37 20.91
C TYR A 375 19.29 -2.32 21.74
N ASP A 376 18.84 -1.17 22.23
CA ASP A 376 17.59 -1.08 23.00
C ASP A 376 16.35 -1.38 22.13
N SER A 377 16.49 -1.32 20.80
CA SER A 377 15.45 -1.77 19.86
C SER A 377 15.43 -3.29 19.69
N TYR A 378 16.46 -4.02 20.15
CA TYR A 378 16.55 -5.47 20.02
C TYR A 378 15.71 -6.21 21.07
N THR A 379 14.98 -7.23 20.63
CA THR A 379 14.25 -8.14 21.51
C THR A 379 14.32 -9.59 21.01
N TYR A 380 14.47 -10.52 21.95
CA TYR A 380 14.34 -11.96 21.69
C TYR A 380 12.87 -12.40 21.62
N GLU A 381 11.97 -11.62 22.20
CA GLU A 381 10.53 -11.91 22.26
C GLU A 381 9.76 -10.72 21.66
N PRO A 382 9.65 -10.65 20.32
CA PRO A 382 8.92 -9.58 19.68
C PRO A 382 7.42 -9.67 19.98
N GLY A 383 6.77 -8.49 20.00
CA GLY A 383 5.32 -8.36 20.19
C GLY A 383 4.53 -8.95 19.01
N GLU A 384 3.20 -9.02 19.17
CA GLU A 384 2.31 -9.59 18.15
C GLU A 384 2.40 -8.83 16.83
N ASP A 385 2.42 -7.49 16.83
CA ASP A 385 2.49 -6.73 15.58
C ASP A 385 3.76 -7.00 14.76
N PHE A 386 4.92 -7.16 15.41
CA PHE A 386 6.15 -7.55 14.71
C PHE A 386 6.01 -8.94 14.09
N LYS A 387 5.47 -9.92 14.85
CA LYS A 387 5.29 -11.29 14.37
C LYS A 387 4.30 -11.34 13.20
N PHE A 388 3.20 -10.59 13.28
CA PHE A 388 2.21 -10.49 12.22
C PHE A 388 2.83 -9.84 10.97
N ALA A 389 3.52 -8.70 11.14
CA ALA A 389 4.15 -8.01 10.03
C ALA A 389 5.22 -8.89 9.36
N ALA A 390 6.01 -9.63 10.15
CA ALA A 390 6.99 -10.58 9.62
C ALA A 390 6.32 -11.74 8.86
N ALA A 391 5.19 -12.26 9.35
CA ALA A 391 4.42 -13.29 8.65
C ALA A 391 3.84 -12.77 7.32
N VAL A 392 3.33 -11.54 7.28
CA VAL A 392 2.88 -10.88 6.05
C VAL A 392 4.05 -10.68 5.08
N ALA A 393 5.20 -10.22 5.57
CA ALA A 393 6.40 -10.05 4.77
C ALA A 393 6.84 -11.38 4.15
N GLU A 394 6.97 -12.44 4.96
CA GLU A 394 7.34 -13.78 4.50
C GLU A 394 6.37 -14.31 3.44
N PHE A 395 5.06 -14.15 3.65
CA PHE A 395 4.06 -14.51 2.66
C PHE A 395 4.19 -13.70 1.36
N GLY A 396 4.47 -12.40 1.47
CA GLY A 396 4.71 -11.55 0.31
C GLY A 396 5.97 -11.95 -0.46
N LEU A 397 7.05 -12.34 0.22
CA LEU A 397 8.25 -12.88 -0.42
C LEU A 397 7.91 -14.14 -1.25
N LEU A 398 7.10 -15.04 -0.70
CA LEU A 398 6.64 -16.24 -1.40
C LEU A 398 5.74 -15.91 -2.60
N ALA A 399 4.77 -15.02 -2.44
CA ALA A 399 3.83 -14.63 -3.49
C ALA A 399 4.47 -13.80 -4.61
N SER A 400 5.59 -13.13 -4.34
CA SER A 400 6.33 -12.31 -5.31
C SER A 400 7.37 -13.09 -6.10
N HIS A 401 7.54 -14.40 -5.84
CA HIS A 401 8.58 -15.25 -6.45
C HIS A 401 9.99 -14.73 -6.21
N ASN A 402 10.24 -14.24 -5.00
CA ASN A 402 11.49 -13.64 -4.58
C ASN A 402 12.70 -14.58 -4.79
N GLU A 403 13.86 -14.05 -5.17
CA GLU A 403 15.07 -14.87 -5.32
C GLU A 403 15.72 -15.22 -3.96
N TYR A 404 15.39 -14.48 -2.91
CA TYR A 404 15.99 -14.56 -1.57
C TYR A 404 14.97 -15.03 -0.53
N LEU A 405 14.44 -16.24 -0.73
CA LEU A 405 13.47 -16.88 0.16
C LEU A 405 14.09 -17.56 1.37
N GLU A 406 15.36 -17.99 1.29
CA GLU A 406 16.03 -18.77 2.34
C GLU A 406 15.15 -19.94 2.82
N ASN A 407 14.66 -19.91 4.07
CA ASN A 407 13.77 -20.92 4.65
C ASN A 407 12.29 -20.51 4.70
N ALA A 408 11.90 -19.43 4.00
CA ALA A 408 10.51 -18.94 3.98
C ALA A 408 9.56 -20.05 3.52
N SER A 409 8.43 -20.20 4.22
CA SER A 409 7.44 -21.23 3.87
C SER A 409 6.03 -20.86 4.31
N VAL A 410 5.04 -21.25 3.52
CA VAL A 410 3.62 -21.07 3.87
C VAL A 410 3.31 -21.79 5.19
N GLU A 411 3.91 -22.95 5.45
CA GLU A 411 3.74 -23.68 6.71
C GLU A 411 4.21 -22.88 7.92
N HIS A 412 5.33 -22.17 7.81
CA HIS A 412 5.83 -21.32 8.87
C HIS A 412 4.87 -20.14 9.11
N VAL A 413 4.45 -19.44 8.05
CA VAL A 413 3.46 -18.35 8.14
C VAL A 413 2.17 -18.82 8.84
N VAL A 414 1.60 -19.95 8.40
CA VAL A 414 0.39 -20.53 9.02
C VAL A 414 0.62 -20.88 10.49
N SER A 415 1.80 -21.39 10.84
CA SER A 415 2.14 -21.73 12.22
C SER A 415 2.23 -20.49 13.11
N VAL A 416 2.80 -19.40 12.61
CA VAL A 416 2.87 -18.13 13.32
C VAL A 416 1.46 -17.59 13.56
N LEU A 417 0.65 -17.45 12.51
CA LEU A 417 -0.68 -16.83 12.59
C LEU A 417 -1.64 -17.61 13.52
N LYS A 418 -1.62 -18.95 13.49
CA LYS A 418 -2.43 -19.79 14.39
C LYS A 418 -2.14 -19.57 15.87
N GLY A 419 -0.95 -19.07 16.21
CA GLY A 419 -0.55 -18.78 17.57
C GLY A 419 -1.00 -17.40 18.07
N MET A 420 -1.63 -16.58 17.22
CA MET A 420 -1.95 -15.18 17.49
C MET A 420 -3.42 -14.98 17.84
N ASN A 421 -3.72 -13.93 18.61
CA ASN A 421 -5.09 -13.48 18.82
C ASN A 421 -5.44 -12.35 17.84
N LEU A 422 -6.04 -12.70 16.69
CA LEU A 422 -6.40 -11.74 15.64
C LEU A 422 -7.82 -11.21 15.86
N GLU A 423 -7.95 -10.09 16.59
CA GLU A 423 -9.24 -9.39 16.79
C GLU A 423 -9.63 -8.52 15.60
N ASP A 424 -8.64 -8.07 14.82
CA ASP A 424 -8.84 -7.28 13.60
C ASP A 424 -9.35 -8.15 12.46
N GLU A 425 -10.46 -7.73 11.83
CA GLU A 425 -11.14 -8.51 10.80
C GLU A 425 -10.30 -8.72 9.53
N TYR A 426 -9.41 -7.78 9.20
CA TYR A 426 -8.52 -7.88 8.04
C TYR A 426 -7.36 -8.84 8.33
N LYS A 427 -6.79 -8.78 9.54
CA LYS A 427 -5.75 -9.74 9.97
C LYS A 427 -6.30 -11.17 10.02
N ALA A 428 -7.54 -11.34 10.49
CA ALA A 428 -8.21 -12.65 10.49
C ALA A 428 -8.49 -13.17 9.07
N GLU A 429 -8.93 -12.31 8.16
CA GLU A 429 -9.09 -12.66 6.73
C GLU A 429 -7.76 -13.10 6.11
N PHE A 430 -6.67 -12.41 6.42
CA PHE A 430 -5.34 -12.81 5.96
C PHE A 430 -4.95 -14.21 6.44
N GLU A 431 -5.22 -14.55 7.69
CA GLU A 431 -4.97 -15.90 8.21
C GLU A 431 -5.74 -16.97 7.41
N ASP A 432 -7.00 -16.70 7.05
CA ASP A 432 -7.80 -17.62 6.27
C ASP A 432 -7.27 -17.72 4.82
N LEU A 433 -6.91 -16.60 4.21
CA LEU A 433 -6.30 -16.54 2.87
C LEU A 433 -5.02 -17.39 2.78
N VAL A 434 -4.12 -17.26 3.76
CA VAL A 434 -2.87 -18.04 3.79
C VAL A 434 -3.15 -19.55 3.95
N LYS A 435 -4.24 -19.93 4.64
CA LYS A 435 -4.63 -21.35 4.75
C LYS A 435 -5.18 -21.92 3.45
N GLU A 436 -5.76 -21.10 2.57
CA GLU A 436 -6.32 -21.56 1.28
C GLU A 436 -5.23 -22.00 0.30
N VAL A 437 -4.05 -21.40 0.37
CA VAL A 437 -2.89 -21.72 -0.49
C VAL A 437 -1.97 -22.80 0.08
N ARG A 438 -2.35 -23.44 1.20
CA ARG A 438 -1.56 -24.47 1.88
C ARG A 438 -1.75 -25.88 1.32
#